data_AF-A0A973H5A7-F1
#
_entry.id   AF-A0A973H5A7-F1
#
_cell.length_a   1.000
_cell.length_b   1.000
_cell.length_c   1.000
_cell.angle_alpha   90.00
_cell.angle_beta   90.00
_cell.angle_gamma   90.00
#
_symmetry.space_group_name_H-M   'P 1'
#
loop_
_entity.id
_entity.type
_entity.pdbx_description
1 polymer ?
#
loop_
_entity_poly.entity_id
_entity_poly.type
_entity_poly.pdbx_seq_one_letter_code
_entity_poly.pdbx_strand_id
1 'polypeptide(L)'
;MDQGLTNLARCALIRRFDAIELDQGLLRQDDDPTRLDTAELSSLVDDFERIGEPGQALRAQRLHTALQEAACDRVSARLTQARLEREAGLLPSADRTLAALRDTLAEPGDDSLGFWRGTSLGRYIAEEHFELALALADAGSAEKARAVLGAAEAIRGELAQAPARGVRELAERAAGRVRGLS
;
A
#
# COMPACT_ATOMS: atom_id res chain seq x y z
N MET A 1 -2.03 19.79 28.89
CA MET A 1 -2.43 20.73 27.82
C MET A 1 -2.32 20.11 26.43
N ASP A 2 -1.43 19.13 26.22
CA ASP A 2 -1.16 18.52 24.90
C ASP A 2 -2.36 17.80 24.26
N GLN A 3 -3.14 17.06 25.06
CA GLN A 3 -4.33 16.32 24.59
C GLN A 3 -5.42 17.21 23.94
N GLY A 4 -5.52 18.48 24.32
CA GLY A 4 -6.49 19.42 23.74
C GLY A 4 -6.13 19.82 22.31
N LEU A 5 -4.82 20.04 22.04
CA LEU A 5 -4.33 20.39 20.71
C LEU A 5 -4.40 19.19 19.76
N THR A 6 -4.06 17.99 20.25
CA THR A 6 -4.17 16.75 19.47
C THR A 6 -5.60 16.45 19.03
N ASN A 7 -6.59 16.67 19.91
CA ASN A 7 -8.00 16.47 19.56
C ASN A 7 -8.51 17.50 18.54
N LEU A 8 -8.08 18.77 18.63
CA LEU A 8 -8.44 19.79 17.65
C LEU A 8 -7.84 19.48 16.26
N ALA A 9 -6.57 19.08 16.22
CA ALA A 9 -5.91 18.65 14.98
C ALA A 9 -6.64 17.45 14.36
N ARG A 10 -6.95 16.42 15.15
CA ARG A 10 -7.74 15.26 14.70
C ARG A 10 -9.07 15.67 14.09
N CYS A 11 -9.86 16.49 14.78
CA CYS A 11 -11.16 16.94 14.28
C CYS A 11 -11.05 17.82 13.03
N ALA A 12 -9.95 18.56 12.85
CA ALA A 12 -9.71 19.34 11.63
C ALA A 12 -9.41 18.43 10.43
N LEU A 13 -8.52 17.45 10.61
CA LEU A 13 -8.17 16.48 9.56
C LEU A 13 -9.38 15.64 9.14
N ILE A 14 -10.16 15.12 10.11
CA ILE A 14 -11.38 14.35 9.81
C ILE A 14 -12.37 15.20 9.02
N ARG A 15 -12.64 16.44 9.44
CA ARG A 15 -13.56 17.33 8.71
C ARG A 15 -13.07 17.65 7.30
N ARG A 16 -11.76 17.83 7.12
CA ARG A 16 -11.21 18.09 5.78
C ARG A 16 -11.38 16.86 4.89
N PHE A 17 -11.05 15.68 5.41
CA PHE A 17 -11.21 14.44 4.66
C PHE A 17 -12.68 14.15 4.33
N ASP A 18 -13.59 14.26 5.29
CA ASP A 18 -15.03 14.04 5.08
C ASP A 18 -15.60 15.01 4.02
N ALA A 19 -15.10 16.25 3.95
CA ALA A 19 -15.49 17.20 2.91
C ALA A 19 -15.04 16.74 1.52
N ILE A 20 -13.84 16.17 1.38
CA ILE A 20 -13.33 15.63 0.11
C ILE A 20 -14.08 14.35 -0.28
N GLU A 21 -14.40 13.48 0.68
CA GLU A 21 -15.23 12.31 0.42
C GLU A 21 -16.63 12.70 -0.09
N LEU A 22 -17.21 13.78 0.45
CA LEU A 22 -18.50 14.31 0.03
C LEU A 22 -18.44 14.99 -1.34
N ASP A 23 -17.39 15.77 -1.60
CA ASP A 23 -17.17 16.48 -2.86
C ASP A 23 -15.71 16.37 -3.31
N GLN A 24 -15.45 15.39 -4.18
CA GLN A 24 -14.14 15.21 -4.81
C GLN A 24 -13.76 16.38 -5.72
N GLY A 25 -14.71 17.24 -6.09
CA GLY A 25 -14.45 18.49 -6.81
C GLY A 25 -13.53 19.44 -6.04
N LEU A 26 -13.42 19.28 -4.72
CA LEU A 26 -12.47 20.02 -3.89
C LEU A 26 -10.99 19.72 -4.19
N LEU A 27 -10.72 18.67 -4.97
CA LEU A 27 -9.38 18.31 -5.44
C LEU A 27 -9.06 18.88 -6.82
N ARG A 28 -9.99 19.56 -7.50
CA ARG A 28 -9.72 20.13 -8.82
C ARG A 28 -8.68 21.23 -8.75
N GLN A 29 -7.76 21.26 -9.71
CA GLN A 29 -6.83 22.36 -9.86
C GLN A 29 -7.53 23.56 -10.54
N ASP A 30 -7.18 24.77 -10.12
CA ASP A 30 -7.70 26.00 -10.72
C ASP A 30 -7.32 26.12 -12.20
N ASP A 31 -6.13 25.62 -12.57
CA ASP A 31 -5.57 25.71 -13.92
C ASP A 31 -6.04 24.58 -14.86
N ASP A 32 -6.52 23.46 -14.32
CA ASP A 32 -7.10 22.35 -15.08
C ASP A 32 -8.26 21.70 -14.30
N PRO A 33 -9.51 22.13 -14.54
CA PRO A 33 -10.68 21.66 -13.81
C PRO A 33 -11.07 20.21 -14.14
N THR A 34 -10.43 19.60 -15.15
CA THR A 34 -10.65 18.18 -15.49
C THR A 34 -9.74 17.25 -14.71
N ARG A 35 -8.65 17.77 -14.12
CA ARG A 35 -7.67 16.99 -13.36
C ARG A 35 -7.88 17.16 -11.86
N LEU A 36 -7.84 16.04 -11.14
CA LEU A 36 -7.80 16.04 -9.68
C LEU A 36 -6.35 16.03 -9.19
N ASP A 37 -6.01 16.92 -8.27
CA ASP A 37 -4.77 16.89 -7.51
C ASP A 37 -4.96 16.04 -6.27
N THR A 38 -4.48 14.81 -6.34
CA THR A 38 -4.62 13.85 -5.24
C THR A 38 -3.53 13.97 -4.18
N ALA A 39 -2.59 14.92 -4.31
CA ALA A 39 -1.51 15.12 -3.34
C ALA A 39 -2.04 15.41 -1.93
N GLU A 40 -3.17 16.12 -1.84
CA GLU A 40 -3.82 16.38 -0.56
C GLU A 40 -4.28 15.09 0.14
N LEU A 41 -4.80 14.11 -0.61
CA LEU A 41 -5.18 12.83 -0.03
C LEU A 41 -3.96 12.08 0.50
N SER A 42 -2.83 12.11 -0.21
CA SER A 42 -1.58 11.52 0.28
C SER A 42 -1.10 12.21 1.57
N SER A 43 -1.17 13.54 1.64
CA SER A 43 -0.83 14.28 2.86
C SER A 43 -1.75 13.93 4.03
N LEU A 44 -3.05 13.74 3.78
CA LEU A 44 -3.99 13.34 4.82
C LEU A 44 -3.68 11.93 5.36
N VAL A 45 -3.24 11.00 4.51
CA VAL A 45 -2.78 9.67 4.94
C VAL A 45 -1.62 9.82 5.92
N ASP A 46 -0.57 10.54 5.54
CA ASP A 46 0.63 10.76 6.38
C ASP A 46 0.26 11.46 7.70
N ASP A 47 -0.65 12.43 7.65
CA ASP A 47 -1.12 13.16 8.83
C ASP A 47 -1.89 12.26 9.79
N PHE A 48 -2.79 11.42 9.29
CA PHE A 48 -3.52 10.45 10.10
C PHE A 48 -2.60 9.39 10.72
N GLU A 49 -1.62 8.88 9.98
CA GLU A 49 -0.62 7.96 10.54
C GLU A 49 0.18 8.61 11.67
N ARG A 50 0.63 9.85 11.46
CA ARG A 50 1.41 10.62 12.42
C ARG A 50 0.67 10.89 13.73
N ILE A 51 -0.66 11.05 13.69
CA ILE A 51 -1.48 11.26 14.90
C ILE A 51 -2.07 9.97 15.47
N GLY A 52 -1.74 8.80 14.89
CA GLY A 52 -2.19 7.50 15.38
C GLY A 52 -3.65 7.16 15.05
N GLU A 53 -4.15 7.58 13.88
CA GLU A 53 -5.50 7.31 13.39
C GLU A 53 -5.47 6.36 12.17
N PRO A 54 -5.07 5.08 12.35
CA PRO A 54 -4.85 4.15 11.23
C PRO A 54 -6.13 3.86 10.43
N GLY A 55 -7.29 3.92 11.08
CA GLY A 55 -8.58 3.78 10.41
C GLY A 55 -8.87 4.91 9.42
N GLN A 56 -8.55 6.15 9.78
CA GLN A 56 -8.72 7.31 8.89
C GLN A 56 -7.64 7.33 7.81
N ALA A 57 -6.40 6.98 8.13
CA ALA A 57 -5.33 6.82 7.15
C ALA A 57 -5.74 5.81 6.06
N LEU A 58 -6.28 4.65 6.45
CA LEU A 58 -6.74 3.65 5.49
C LEU A 58 -7.94 4.11 4.65
N ARG A 59 -8.88 4.87 5.22
CA ARG A 59 -10.00 5.46 4.46
C ARG A 59 -9.49 6.45 3.41
N ALA A 60 -8.62 7.37 3.81
CA ALA A 60 -8.00 8.33 2.90
C ALA A 60 -7.19 7.64 1.81
N GLN A 61 -6.42 6.61 2.17
CA GLN A 61 -5.63 5.84 1.22
C GLN A 61 -6.51 5.10 0.20
N ARG A 62 -7.66 4.55 0.60
CA ARG A 62 -8.58 3.89 -0.34
C ARG A 62 -9.14 4.86 -1.38
N LEU A 63 -9.53 6.06 -0.95
CA LEU A 63 -9.96 7.10 -1.88
C LEU A 63 -8.81 7.53 -2.79
N HIS A 64 -7.62 7.77 -2.22
CA HIS A 64 -6.42 8.10 -2.96
C HIS A 64 -6.11 7.07 -4.07
N THR A 65 -6.09 5.79 -3.73
CA THR A 65 -5.87 4.67 -4.67
C THR A 65 -6.92 4.65 -5.79
N ALA A 66 -8.19 4.89 -5.47
CA ALA A 66 -9.28 4.85 -6.43
C ALA A 66 -9.22 5.97 -7.48
N LEU A 67 -8.54 7.07 -7.16
CA LEU A 67 -8.40 8.23 -8.04
C LEU A 67 -7.11 8.21 -8.88
N GLN A 68 -6.21 7.23 -8.67
CA GLN A 68 -4.99 7.13 -9.47
C GLN A 68 -5.28 6.56 -10.85
N GLU A 69 -4.80 7.23 -11.90
CA GLU A 69 -4.96 6.80 -13.28
C GLU A 69 -3.71 6.08 -13.79
N ALA A 70 -2.54 6.71 -13.65
CA ALA A 70 -1.27 6.16 -14.11
C ALA A 70 -0.93 4.85 -13.36
N ALA A 71 -0.40 3.87 -14.09
CA ALA A 71 -0.12 2.56 -13.52
C ALA A 71 0.91 2.61 -12.38
N CYS A 72 1.95 3.45 -12.49
CA CYS A 72 2.93 3.65 -11.42
C CYS A 72 2.31 4.19 -10.12
N ASP A 73 1.38 5.13 -10.24
CA ASP A 73 0.72 5.75 -9.10
C ASP A 73 -0.28 4.78 -8.47
N ARG A 74 -1.05 4.06 -9.30
CA ARG A 74 -1.91 2.96 -8.85
C ARG A 74 -1.15 1.89 -8.08
N VAL A 75 0.01 1.46 -8.57
CA VAL A 75 0.87 0.47 -7.88
C VAL A 75 1.39 1.04 -6.56
N SER A 76 1.89 2.27 -6.55
CA SER A 76 2.43 2.91 -5.35
C SER A 76 1.35 3.11 -4.28
N ALA A 77 0.16 3.56 -4.68
CA ALA A 77 -0.98 3.72 -3.79
C ALA A 77 -1.49 2.37 -3.25
N ARG A 78 -1.58 1.33 -4.09
CA ARG A 78 -1.96 -0.02 -3.62
C ARG A 78 -0.93 -0.61 -2.67
N LEU A 79 0.36 -0.32 -2.86
CA LEU A 79 1.42 -0.76 -1.96
C LEU A 79 1.23 -0.16 -0.56
N THR A 80 1.02 1.16 -0.47
CA THR A 80 0.70 1.83 0.81
C THR A 80 -0.59 1.29 1.42
N GLN A 81 -1.63 1.07 0.61
CA GLN A 81 -2.89 0.50 1.09
C GLN A 81 -2.70 -0.92 1.68
N ALA A 82 -1.95 -1.79 1.01
CA ALA A 82 -1.69 -3.14 1.50
C ALA A 82 -0.92 -3.12 2.83
N ARG A 83 0.07 -2.22 2.97
CA ARG A 83 0.80 -1.99 4.23
C ARG A 83 -0.16 -1.61 5.36
N LEU A 84 -1.00 -0.59 5.14
CA LEU A 84 -1.97 -0.14 6.14
C LEU A 84 -2.98 -1.22 6.51
N GLU A 85 -3.45 -2.00 5.53
CA GLU A 85 -4.35 -3.13 5.77
C GLU A 85 -3.67 -4.23 6.59
N ARG A 86 -2.39 -4.54 6.30
CA ARG A 86 -1.61 -5.51 7.08
C ARG A 86 -1.39 -5.03 8.51
N GLU A 87 -0.98 -3.78 8.69
CA GLU A 87 -0.75 -3.18 10.02
C GLU A 87 -2.03 -3.09 10.85
N ALA A 88 -3.19 -2.91 10.21
CA ALA A 88 -4.50 -2.98 10.85
C ALA A 88 -5.01 -4.43 11.09
N GLY A 89 -4.24 -5.46 10.73
CA GLY A 89 -4.63 -6.87 10.85
C GLY A 89 -5.68 -7.34 9.84
N LEU A 90 -5.98 -6.53 8.82
CA LEU A 90 -6.94 -6.83 7.74
C LEU A 90 -6.30 -7.68 6.64
N LEU A 91 -5.68 -8.81 7.01
CA LEU A 91 -4.86 -9.64 6.11
C LEU A 91 -5.59 -10.08 4.82
N PRO A 92 -6.88 -10.48 4.84
CA PRO A 92 -7.60 -10.81 3.60
C PRO A 92 -7.83 -9.62 2.66
N SER A 93 -7.84 -8.39 3.17
CA SER A 93 -7.90 -7.19 2.33
C SER A 93 -6.53 -6.88 1.75
N ALA A 94 -5.46 -6.95 2.55
CA ALA A 94 -4.09 -6.77 2.08
C ALA A 94 -3.74 -7.75 0.94
N ASP A 95 -4.12 -9.03 1.07
CA ASP A 95 -3.93 -10.06 0.02
C ASP A 95 -4.64 -9.68 -1.30
N ARG A 96 -5.90 -9.25 -1.24
CA ARG A 96 -6.64 -8.78 -2.42
C ARG A 96 -6.02 -7.53 -3.04
N THR A 97 -5.56 -6.59 -2.21
CA THR A 97 -4.90 -5.37 -2.67
C THR A 97 -3.59 -5.69 -3.38
N LEU A 98 -2.78 -6.61 -2.85
CA LEU A 98 -1.55 -7.08 -3.50
C LEU A 98 -1.82 -7.94 -4.75
N ALA A 99 -2.92 -8.68 -4.82
CA ALA A 99 -3.37 -9.31 -6.05
C ALA A 99 -3.67 -8.27 -7.15
N ALA A 100 -4.48 -7.26 -6.86
CA ALA A 100 -4.78 -6.18 -7.81
C ALA A 100 -3.53 -5.37 -8.22
N LEU A 101 -2.56 -5.22 -7.32
CA LEU A 101 -1.25 -4.64 -7.64
C LEU A 101 -0.52 -5.51 -8.67
N ARG A 102 -0.45 -6.83 -8.48
CA ARG A 102 0.17 -7.76 -9.44
C ARG A 102 -0.53 -7.74 -10.80
N ASP A 103 -1.85 -7.65 -10.82
CA ASP A 103 -2.62 -7.51 -12.06
C ASP A 103 -2.23 -6.23 -12.82
N THR A 104 -1.98 -5.12 -12.10
CA THR A 104 -1.51 -3.86 -12.71
C THR A 104 -0.06 -3.97 -13.21
N LEU A 105 0.80 -4.76 -12.58
CA LEU A 105 2.15 -5.01 -13.09
C LEU A 105 2.13 -5.87 -14.37
N ALA A 106 1.19 -6.80 -14.48
CA ALA A 106 1.01 -7.66 -15.64
C ALA A 106 0.37 -6.91 -16.82
N GLU A 107 -0.63 -6.07 -16.54
CA GLU A 107 -1.36 -5.27 -17.52
C GLU A 107 -1.41 -3.78 -17.09
N PRO A 108 -0.32 -3.02 -17.30
CA PRO A 108 -0.23 -1.62 -16.84
C PRO A 108 -1.26 -0.70 -17.48
N GLY A 109 -1.51 -0.88 -18.79
CA GLY A 109 -2.33 0.03 -19.60
C GLY A 109 -1.59 1.31 -20.06
N ASP A 110 -0.39 1.56 -19.56
CA ASP A 110 0.51 2.64 -19.95
C ASP A 110 1.99 2.25 -19.75
N ASP A 111 2.93 3.11 -20.18
CA ASP A 111 4.37 2.84 -20.10
C ASP A 111 5.02 3.26 -18.76
N SER A 112 4.24 3.77 -17.79
CA SER A 112 4.77 4.37 -16.55
C SER A 112 5.51 3.36 -15.65
N LEU A 113 5.28 2.06 -15.86
CA LEU A 113 5.92 0.98 -15.10
C LEU A 113 7.22 0.46 -15.71
N GLY A 114 7.73 1.00 -16.82
CA GLY A 114 8.88 0.43 -17.55
C GLY A 114 10.14 0.11 -16.73
N PHE A 115 10.36 0.78 -15.60
CA PHE A 115 11.57 0.62 -14.76
C PHE A 115 11.31 0.06 -13.34
N TRP A 116 10.10 -0.41 -13.03
CA TRP A 116 9.76 -0.80 -11.64
C TRP A 116 10.72 -1.85 -11.06
N ARG A 117 11.19 -2.80 -11.88
CA ARG A 117 12.11 -3.90 -11.50
C ARG A 117 13.50 -3.45 -11.05
N GLY A 118 13.94 -2.27 -11.51
CA GLY A 118 15.27 -1.72 -11.23
C GLY A 118 15.29 -0.66 -10.12
N THR A 119 14.13 -0.27 -9.61
CA THR A 119 13.98 0.85 -8.66
C THR A 119 13.68 0.36 -7.24
N SER A 120 13.64 1.30 -6.30
CA SER A 120 13.16 1.05 -4.94
C SER A 120 11.73 0.51 -4.93
N LEU A 121 10.89 0.87 -5.92
CA LEU A 121 9.51 0.40 -6.02
C LEU A 121 9.43 -1.13 -6.09
N GLY A 122 10.22 -1.77 -6.98
CA GLY A 122 10.24 -3.23 -7.08
C GLY A 122 10.67 -3.92 -5.80
N ARG A 123 11.65 -3.34 -5.08
CA ARG A 123 12.04 -3.82 -3.75
C ARG A 123 10.86 -3.75 -2.78
N TYR A 124 10.20 -2.60 -2.65
CA TYR A 124 9.11 -2.42 -1.69
C TYR A 124 7.90 -3.31 -2.00
N ILE A 125 7.60 -3.54 -3.28
CA ILE A 125 6.57 -4.50 -3.69
C ILE A 125 6.91 -5.90 -3.16
N ALA A 126 8.14 -6.38 -3.35
CA ALA A 126 8.55 -7.69 -2.86
C ALA A 126 8.54 -7.75 -1.31
N GLU A 127 9.02 -6.71 -0.64
CA GLU A 127 9.01 -6.62 0.83
C GLU A 127 7.60 -6.78 1.40
N GLU A 128 6.63 -6.02 0.88
CA GLU A 128 5.26 -6.06 1.39
C GLU A 128 4.59 -7.44 1.16
N HIS A 129 4.91 -8.13 0.06
CA HIS A 129 4.43 -9.51 -0.13
C HIS A 129 5.04 -10.47 0.90
N PHE A 130 6.34 -10.38 1.19
CA PHE A 130 6.95 -11.24 2.22
C PHE A 130 6.44 -10.91 3.63
N GLU A 131 6.23 -9.64 3.97
CA GLU A 131 5.64 -9.24 5.26
C GLU A 131 4.20 -9.73 5.41
N LEU A 132 3.39 -9.69 4.33
CA LEU A 132 2.06 -10.29 4.36
C LEU A 132 2.11 -11.82 4.52
N ALA A 133 3.03 -12.51 3.85
CA ALA A 133 3.21 -13.94 4.01
C ALA A 133 3.57 -14.32 5.45
N LEU A 134 4.43 -13.54 6.10
CA LEU A 134 4.75 -13.69 7.52
C LEU A 134 3.52 -13.48 8.41
N ALA A 135 2.79 -12.38 8.22
CA ALA A 135 1.60 -12.07 9.01
C ALA A 135 0.52 -13.17 8.87
N LEU A 136 0.30 -13.68 7.66
CA LEU A 136 -0.61 -14.80 7.41
C LEU A 136 -0.13 -16.10 8.08
N ALA A 137 1.18 -16.36 8.07
CA ALA A 137 1.76 -17.50 8.74
C ALA A 137 1.60 -17.43 10.26
N ASP A 138 1.82 -16.25 10.85
CA ASP A 138 1.62 -16.01 12.27
C ASP A 138 0.15 -16.10 12.68
N ALA A 139 -0.76 -15.71 11.80
CA ALA A 139 -2.20 -15.93 11.97
C ALA A 139 -2.66 -17.38 11.69
N GLY A 140 -1.75 -18.32 11.39
CA GLY A 140 -2.06 -19.73 11.13
C GLY A 140 -2.72 -20.02 9.78
N SER A 141 -2.78 -19.03 8.88
CA SER A 141 -3.39 -19.18 7.55
C SER A 141 -2.40 -19.79 6.55
N ALA A 142 -2.04 -21.06 6.75
CA ALA A 142 -0.93 -21.72 6.06
C ALA A 142 -1.06 -21.74 4.51
N GLU A 143 -2.24 -22.02 3.97
CA GLU A 143 -2.47 -22.02 2.52
C GLU A 143 -2.25 -20.63 1.91
N LYS A 144 -2.85 -19.60 2.50
CA LYS A 144 -2.67 -18.22 2.04
C LYS A 144 -1.23 -17.74 2.19
N ALA A 145 -0.58 -18.07 3.30
CA ALA A 145 0.82 -17.72 3.53
C ALA A 145 1.74 -18.34 2.45
N ARG A 146 1.50 -19.59 2.05
CA ARG A 146 2.23 -20.25 0.95
C ARG A 146 1.95 -19.59 -0.40
N ALA A 147 0.70 -19.25 -0.69
CA ALA A 147 0.32 -18.60 -1.95
C ALA A 147 0.98 -17.21 -2.09
N VAL A 148 0.91 -16.38 -1.04
CA VAL A 148 1.54 -15.05 -1.02
C VAL A 148 3.06 -15.17 -1.07
N LEU A 149 3.67 -16.14 -0.38
CA LEU A 149 5.11 -16.39 -0.47
C LEU A 149 5.54 -16.76 -1.90
N GLY A 150 4.78 -17.62 -2.59
CA GLY A 150 5.04 -17.97 -3.98
C GLY A 150 5.00 -16.75 -4.91
N ALA A 151 4.04 -15.84 -4.70
CA ALA A 151 3.97 -14.58 -5.42
C ALA A 151 5.15 -13.65 -5.12
N ALA A 152 5.56 -13.54 -3.85
CA ALA A 152 6.72 -12.75 -3.43
C ALA A 152 8.01 -13.24 -4.11
N GLU A 153 8.20 -14.56 -4.19
CA GLU A 153 9.35 -15.17 -4.85
C GLU A 153 9.35 -14.96 -6.36
N ALA A 154 8.19 -15.03 -7.01
CA ALA A 154 8.07 -14.71 -8.44
C ALA A 154 8.48 -13.25 -8.72
N ILE A 155 7.98 -12.30 -7.92
CA ILE A 155 8.34 -10.89 -8.03
C ILE A 155 9.84 -10.70 -7.80
N ARG A 156 10.40 -11.30 -6.76
CA ARG A 156 11.85 -11.24 -6.46
C ARG A 156 12.68 -11.76 -7.64
N GLY A 157 12.23 -12.81 -8.32
CA GLY A 157 12.88 -13.38 -9.50
C GLY A 157 12.95 -12.45 -10.71
N GLU A 158 12.05 -11.46 -10.79
CA GLU A 158 12.05 -10.43 -11.85
C GLU A 158 12.90 -9.20 -11.51
N LEU A 159 13.27 -9.02 -10.24
CA LEU A 159 14.00 -7.83 -9.80
C LEU A 159 15.44 -7.82 -10.33
N ALA A 160 15.96 -6.61 -10.54
CA ALA A 160 17.40 -6.43 -10.72
C ALA A 160 18.17 -6.85 -9.45
N GLN A 161 19.46 -7.17 -9.61
CA GLN A 161 20.27 -7.78 -8.56
C GLN A 161 20.29 -6.99 -7.25
N ALA A 162 20.37 -5.65 -7.30
CA ALA A 162 20.44 -4.81 -6.10
C ALA A 162 19.12 -4.83 -5.29
N PRO A 163 17.94 -4.53 -5.88
CA PRO A 163 16.64 -4.73 -5.23
C PRO A 163 16.43 -6.16 -4.70
N ALA A 164 16.76 -7.19 -5.49
CA ALA A 164 16.60 -8.59 -5.10
C ALA A 164 17.45 -8.96 -3.87
N ARG A 165 18.68 -8.44 -3.78
CA ARG A 165 19.55 -8.62 -2.61
C ARG A 165 18.95 -7.95 -1.37
N GLY A 166 18.32 -6.78 -1.53
CA GLY A 166 17.70 -6.02 -0.45
C GLY A 166 16.63 -6.81 0.31
N VAL A 167 15.89 -7.69 -0.38
CA VAL A 167 14.79 -8.47 0.23
C VAL A 167 15.20 -9.88 0.67
N ARG A 168 16.48 -10.26 0.53
CA ARG A 168 16.93 -11.65 0.71
C ARG A 168 16.66 -12.18 2.12
N GLU A 169 17.04 -11.42 3.14
CA GLU A 169 16.88 -11.83 4.54
C GLU A 169 15.41 -12.00 4.92
N LEU A 170 14.57 -11.06 4.48
CA LEU A 170 13.13 -11.12 4.67
C LEU A 170 12.50 -12.34 3.98
N ALA A 171 12.93 -12.64 2.75
CA ALA A 171 12.49 -13.83 2.01
C ALA A 171 12.86 -15.13 2.74
N GLU A 172 14.10 -15.24 3.24
CA GLU A 172 14.57 -16.40 4.00
C GLU A 172 13.75 -16.59 5.29
N ARG A 173 13.46 -15.49 6.00
CA ARG A 173 12.62 -15.49 7.21
C ARG A 173 11.19 -15.95 6.89
N ALA A 174 10.56 -15.38 5.86
CA ALA A 174 9.22 -15.75 5.43
C ALA A 174 9.14 -17.24 5.03
N ALA A 175 10.10 -17.71 4.22
CA ALA A 175 10.17 -19.11 3.80
C ALA A 175 10.40 -20.07 4.99
N GLY A 176 11.22 -19.69 5.96
CA GLY A 176 11.41 -20.44 7.20
C GLY A 176 10.10 -20.57 7.99
N ARG A 177 9.41 -19.44 8.19
CA ARG A 177 8.18 -19.40 8.97
C ARG A 177 7.05 -20.21 8.35
N VAL A 178 6.83 -20.07 7.04
CA VAL A 178 5.80 -20.79 6.30
C VAL A 178 6.06 -22.30 6.27
N ARG A 179 7.32 -22.74 6.16
CA ARG A 179 7.68 -24.17 6.26
C ARG A 179 7.39 -24.74 7.66
N GLY A 180 7.53 -23.93 8.71
CA GLY A 180 7.21 -24.33 10.08
C GLY A 180 5.72 -24.54 10.37
N LEU A 181 4.82 -24.27 9.43
CA LEU A 181 3.36 -24.55 9.54
C LEU A 181 2.98 -25.95 9.05
N SER A 182 3.97 -26.83 8.85
CA SER A 182 3.78 -28.22 8.40
C SER A 182 3.34 -29.10 9.56
#